data_AF-A0AA40AAI8-F1
#
_entry.id   AF-A0AA40AAI8-F1
#
_cell.length_a   1.000
_cell.length_b   1.000
_cell.length_c   1.000
_cell.angle_alpha   90.00
_cell.angle_beta   90.00
_cell.angle_gamma   90.00
#
_symmetry.space_group_name_H-M   'P 1'
#
loop_
_entity.id
_entity.type
_entity.pdbx_description
1 polymer ?
#
loop_
_entity_poly.entity_id
_entity_poly.type
_entity_poly.pdbx_seq_one_letter_code
_entity_poly.pdbx_strand_id
1 'polypeptide(L)'
;MNSIPTDIRDADAIIRVCSYHRRDFDLVVVRSRPHDMQSVQTSLQAAFGTLPTAKLGIFDHLPVELMFLVLRNLDIRSFFHFRQINRRARVLATGLYEYQLVSKHGLEGLRGLLRAGLAHCFTIVDLYRPLVTDKCSTCGGFGGFLFLFTAERCCFDCLQSSAHYRVLPPSAFAKLAHISPSRLLHLSGPTLQTVPGTYNMMDTPARRPKYLILEEKATQMLLAAKAINQDATRNLRIRREQPEQRLMAATAYPCYSLENAKLERGVSCKGCQVRLELLRGDSHWLARDRTFSTQGFLSHFTACVEAQHIWAESEEGTRPVNEPELTRRCGYFTRLGSDGLPR
;
A
#
# COMPACT_ATOMS: atom_id res chain seq x y z
N MET A 1 -5.20 -23.24 -29.73
CA MET A 1 -4.42 -21.98 -29.70
C MET A 1 -5.43 -20.87 -29.55
N ASN A 2 -5.73 -20.45 -28.32
CA ASN A 2 -6.80 -19.48 -28.07
C ASN A 2 -6.23 -18.07 -28.28
N SER A 3 -6.75 -17.42 -29.32
CA SER A 3 -6.51 -16.02 -29.68
C SER A 3 -6.79 -15.11 -28.48
N ILE A 4 -5.91 -14.13 -28.27
CA ILE A 4 -6.13 -13.05 -27.30
C ILE A 4 -7.43 -12.33 -27.69
N PRO A 5 -8.39 -12.11 -26.76
CA PRO A 5 -9.56 -11.30 -27.05
C PRO A 5 -9.10 -9.90 -27.44
N THR A 6 -9.39 -9.52 -28.67
CA THR A 6 -8.96 -8.25 -29.26
C THR A 6 -9.99 -7.13 -29.06
N ASP A 7 -11.21 -7.46 -28.58
CA ASP A 7 -12.24 -6.48 -28.21
C ASP A 7 -12.13 -6.10 -26.72
N ILE A 8 -12.18 -4.79 -26.44
CA ILE A 8 -12.20 -4.20 -25.09
C ILE A 8 -13.41 -4.72 -24.29
N ARG A 9 -14.54 -5.01 -24.95
CA ARG A 9 -15.74 -5.56 -24.30
C ARG A 9 -15.49 -6.93 -23.70
N ASP A 10 -14.73 -7.78 -24.40
CA ASP A 10 -14.36 -9.10 -23.89
C ASP A 10 -13.37 -8.99 -22.73
N ALA A 11 -12.44 -8.03 -22.80
CA ALA A 11 -11.46 -7.81 -21.74
C ALA A 11 -12.09 -7.45 -20.38
N ASP A 12 -13.00 -6.46 -20.35
CA ASP A 12 -13.68 -6.08 -19.11
C ASP A 12 -14.62 -7.19 -18.61
N ALA A 13 -15.23 -7.96 -19.51
CA ALA A 13 -16.06 -9.10 -19.16
C ALA A 13 -15.25 -10.25 -18.54
N ILE A 14 -14.10 -10.60 -19.13
CA ILE A 14 -13.18 -11.60 -18.60
C ILE A 14 -12.69 -11.20 -17.20
N ILE A 15 -12.29 -9.93 -17.01
CA ILE A 15 -11.88 -9.43 -15.68
C ILE A 15 -13.02 -9.61 -14.67
N ARG A 16 -14.24 -9.20 -15.02
CA ARG A 16 -15.42 -9.30 -14.14
C ARG A 16 -15.73 -10.76 -13.75
N VAL A 17 -15.65 -11.67 -14.71
CA VAL A 17 -16.06 -13.07 -14.53
C VAL A 17 -14.97 -13.89 -13.85
N CYS A 18 -13.72 -13.78 -14.33
CA CYS A 18 -12.64 -14.71 -14.00
C CYS A 18 -11.68 -14.18 -12.92
N SER A 19 -11.83 -12.93 -12.48
CA SER A 19 -10.97 -12.32 -11.47
C SER A 19 -11.76 -11.85 -10.25
N TYR A 20 -11.06 -11.65 -9.15
CA TYR A 20 -11.61 -11.10 -7.92
C TYR A 20 -10.55 -10.28 -7.19
N HIS A 21 -10.96 -9.38 -6.32
CA HIS A 21 -10.03 -8.60 -5.51
C HIS A 21 -9.84 -9.23 -4.12
N ARG A 22 -8.60 -9.44 -3.69
CA ARG A 22 -8.25 -9.96 -2.35
C ARG A 22 -8.41 -8.91 -1.26
N ARG A 23 -9.66 -8.59 -0.96
CA ARG A 23 -10.03 -7.58 0.05
C ARG A 23 -9.51 -7.92 1.44
N ASP A 24 -9.33 -9.19 1.77
CA ASP A 24 -8.68 -9.62 3.01
C ASP A 24 -7.25 -9.10 3.16
N PHE A 25 -6.50 -8.93 2.06
CA PHE A 25 -5.17 -8.33 2.13
C PHE A 25 -5.22 -6.86 2.57
N ASP A 26 -6.20 -6.11 2.07
CA ASP A 26 -6.44 -4.71 2.47
C ASP A 26 -6.94 -4.59 3.92
N LEU A 27 -7.53 -5.66 4.49
CA LEU A 27 -8.07 -5.69 5.85
C LEU A 27 -6.99 -5.91 6.90
N VAL A 28 -5.84 -6.51 6.53
CA VAL A 28 -4.76 -6.84 7.48
C VAL A 28 -3.61 -5.85 7.51
N VAL A 29 -3.72 -4.73 6.81
CA VAL A 29 -2.68 -3.68 6.76
C VAL A 29 -3.20 -2.40 7.42
N VAL A 30 -2.34 -1.39 7.57
CA VAL A 30 -2.77 -0.08 8.11
C VAL A 30 -3.88 0.47 7.22
N ARG A 31 -5.03 0.76 7.81
CA ARG A 31 -6.21 1.29 7.13
C ARG A 31 -6.98 2.26 8.01
N SER A 32 -7.65 3.21 7.37
CA SER A 32 -8.58 4.08 8.07
C SER A 32 -9.95 3.44 8.18
N ARG A 33 -10.76 3.89 9.15
CA ARG A 33 -12.18 3.56 9.15
C ARG A 33 -12.87 4.35 8.04
N PRO A 34 -13.74 3.75 7.22
CA PRO A 34 -14.37 4.44 6.09
C PRO A 34 -15.11 5.73 6.47
N HIS A 35 -15.80 5.75 7.63
CA HIS A 35 -16.51 6.95 8.11
C HIS A 35 -15.56 8.11 8.47
N ASP A 36 -14.37 7.81 8.98
CA ASP A 36 -13.34 8.82 9.27
C ASP A 36 -12.74 9.44 7.99
N MET A 37 -12.88 8.76 6.84
CA MET A 37 -12.37 9.25 5.57
C MET A 37 -13.32 10.25 4.92
N GLN A 38 -14.62 9.96 4.88
CA GLN A 38 -15.61 10.79 4.19
C GLN A 38 -15.68 12.22 4.74
N SER A 39 -15.58 12.39 6.06
CA SER A 39 -15.67 13.71 6.70
C SER A 39 -14.51 14.66 6.34
N VAL A 40 -13.33 14.11 6.06
CA VAL A 40 -12.11 14.90 5.81
C VAL A 40 -11.78 15.03 4.32
N GLN A 41 -12.27 14.10 3.50
CA GLN A 41 -11.92 14.01 2.07
C GLN A 41 -12.22 15.31 1.30
N THR A 42 -13.42 15.87 1.47
CA THR A 42 -13.82 17.13 0.80
C THR A 42 -12.91 18.29 1.18
N SER A 43 -12.53 18.39 2.46
CA SER A 43 -11.64 19.46 2.97
C SER A 43 -10.22 19.34 2.40
N LEU A 44 -9.73 18.12 2.16
CA LEU A 44 -8.41 17.90 1.57
C LEU A 44 -8.41 18.25 0.07
N GLN A 45 -9.45 17.84 -0.65
CA GLN A 45 -9.50 18.00 -2.10
C GLN A 45 -9.86 19.41 -2.56
N ALA A 46 -10.61 20.18 -1.76
CA ALA A 46 -11.08 21.50 -2.16
C ALA A 46 -10.39 22.66 -1.41
N ALA A 47 -10.26 23.78 -2.11
CA ALA A 47 -10.09 25.09 -1.48
C ALA A 47 -11.42 25.53 -0.84
N PHE A 48 -11.36 26.50 0.07
CA PHE A 48 -12.58 27.10 0.60
C PHE A 48 -13.28 27.92 -0.50
N GLY A 49 -14.62 27.89 -0.53
CA GLY A 49 -15.39 28.63 -1.53
C GLY A 49 -15.31 30.16 -1.40
N THR A 50 -14.74 30.65 -0.30
CA THR A 50 -14.51 32.09 -0.09
C THR A 50 -13.16 32.51 -0.67
N LEU A 51 -13.16 33.64 -1.38
CA LEU A 51 -11.95 34.14 -2.04
C LEU A 51 -10.82 34.46 -1.02
N PRO A 52 -9.55 34.29 -1.42
CA PRO A 52 -8.42 34.75 -0.62
C PRO A 52 -8.42 36.28 -0.49
N THR A 53 -8.35 36.78 0.75
CA THR A 53 -8.26 38.22 1.05
C THR A 53 -6.82 38.65 1.39
N ALA A 54 -5.97 37.71 1.78
CA ALA A 54 -4.57 37.93 2.14
C ALA A 54 -3.62 37.31 1.11
N LYS A 55 -2.48 37.97 0.91
CA LYS A 55 -1.34 37.51 0.10
C LYS A 55 -0.42 36.57 0.91
N LEU A 56 0.61 36.01 0.27
CA LEU A 56 1.68 35.22 0.90
C LEU A 56 2.95 36.04 1.18
N GLY A 57 2.81 37.38 1.25
CA GLY A 57 3.93 38.29 1.47
C GLY A 57 4.97 38.16 0.36
N ILE A 58 6.24 38.04 0.74
CA ILE A 58 7.35 37.96 -0.23
C ILE A 58 7.26 36.74 -1.16
N PHE A 59 6.60 35.67 -0.74
CA PHE A 59 6.46 34.46 -1.54
C PHE A 59 5.59 34.70 -2.78
N ASP A 60 4.63 35.64 -2.72
CA ASP A 60 3.79 36.02 -3.86
C ASP A 60 4.55 36.76 -4.99
N HIS A 61 5.83 37.13 -4.77
CA HIS A 61 6.68 37.68 -5.82
C HIS A 61 7.27 36.61 -6.76
N LEU A 62 7.20 35.34 -6.38
CA LEU A 62 7.66 34.24 -7.23
C LEU A 62 6.61 33.93 -8.31
N PRO A 63 7.04 33.55 -9.53
CA PRO A 63 6.16 32.88 -10.49
C PRO A 63 5.55 31.61 -9.89
N VAL A 64 4.34 31.26 -10.31
CA VAL A 64 3.59 30.13 -9.75
C VAL A 64 4.32 28.80 -9.93
N GLU A 65 5.10 28.67 -10.99
CA GLU A 65 5.94 27.52 -11.29
C GLU A 65 7.01 27.31 -10.21
N LEU A 66 7.66 28.40 -9.76
CA LEU A 66 8.63 28.35 -8.67
C LEU A 66 7.96 28.06 -7.34
N MET A 67 6.76 28.60 -7.11
CA MET A 67 5.97 28.26 -5.92
C MET A 67 5.68 26.76 -5.88
N PHE A 68 5.23 26.17 -7.00
CA PHE A 68 4.97 24.73 -7.09
C PHE A 68 6.25 23.90 -6.92
N LEU A 69 7.39 24.35 -7.46
CA LEU A 69 8.67 23.70 -7.20
C LEU A 69 8.98 23.66 -5.69
N VAL A 70 8.77 24.76 -4.97
CA VAL A 70 8.94 24.80 -3.52
C VAL A 70 7.99 23.81 -2.83
N LEU A 71 6.69 23.85 -3.18
CA LEU A 71 5.69 22.95 -2.57
C LEU A 71 5.96 21.47 -2.81
N ARG A 72 6.53 21.11 -3.97
CA ARG A 72 6.94 19.72 -4.29
C ARG A 72 8.06 19.20 -3.41
N ASN A 73 8.88 20.09 -2.85
CA ASN A 73 10.01 19.74 -2.00
C ASN A 73 9.70 19.85 -0.50
N LEU A 74 8.49 20.30 -0.12
CA LEU A 74 8.07 20.25 1.27
C LEU A 74 7.73 18.81 1.67
N ASP A 75 8.21 18.41 2.84
CA ASP A 75 7.70 17.20 3.49
C ASP A 75 6.20 17.35 3.77
N ILE A 76 5.47 16.24 3.86
CA ILE A 76 4.01 16.23 4.00
C ILE A 76 3.57 17.06 5.22
N ARG A 77 4.31 17.02 6.33
CA ARG A 77 3.96 17.81 7.53
C ARG A 77 4.08 19.31 7.24
N SER A 78 5.21 19.74 6.67
CA SER A 78 5.44 21.13 6.28
C SER A 78 4.47 21.61 5.19
N PHE A 79 4.12 20.75 4.23
CA PHE A 79 3.13 21.02 3.20
C PHE A 79 1.75 21.31 3.81
N PHE A 80 1.32 20.52 4.80
CA PHE A 80 0.06 20.75 5.49
C PHE A 80 0.07 22.00 6.37
N HIS A 81 1.18 22.28 7.07
CA HIS A 81 1.33 23.55 7.79
C HIS A 81 1.22 24.75 6.84
N PHE A 82 1.91 24.71 5.69
CA PHE A 82 1.80 25.74 4.67
C PHE A 82 0.35 25.90 4.20
N ARG A 83 -0.33 24.79 3.86
CA ARG A 83 -1.73 24.78 3.42
C ARG A 83 -2.70 25.40 4.43
N GLN A 84 -2.32 25.44 5.72
CA GLN A 84 -3.11 25.98 6.82
C GLN A 84 -2.82 27.46 7.13
N ILE A 85 -1.78 28.07 6.53
CA ILE A 85 -1.40 29.48 6.80
C ILE A 85 -2.56 30.44 6.49
N ASN A 86 -3.09 30.38 5.27
CA ASN A 86 -4.22 31.20 4.84
C ASN A 86 -4.90 30.59 3.61
N ARG A 87 -5.97 31.25 3.12
CA ARG A 87 -6.73 30.78 1.95
C ARG A 87 -5.89 30.74 0.66
N ARG A 88 -4.96 31.69 0.46
CA ARG A 88 -4.08 31.74 -0.72
C ARG A 88 -3.12 30.55 -0.74
N ALA A 89 -2.51 30.23 0.40
CA ALA A 89 -1.66 29.05 0.55
C ALA A 89 -2.45 27.76 0.27
N ARG A 90 -3.70 27.70 0.76
CA ARG A 90 -4.59 26.57 0.49
C ARG A 90 -4.89 26.39 -0.99
N VAL A 91 -5.19 27.49 -1.70
CA VAL A 91 -5.42 27.47 -3.15
C VAL A 91 -4.20 26.95 -3.90
N LEU A 92 -3.00 27.46 -3.58
CA LEU A 92 -1.75 26.98 -4.22
C LEU A 92 -1.49 25.50 -3.93
N ALA A 93 -1.58 25.08 -2.67
CA ALA A 93 -1.36 23.69 -2.28
C ALA A 93 -2.37 22.73 -2.94
N THR A 94 -3.65 23.12 -3.00
CA THR A 94 -4.69 22.34 -3.69
C THR A 94 -4.55 22.37 -5.21
N GLY A 95 -3.89 23.39 -5.77
CA GLY A 95 -3.58 23.49 -7.20
C GLY A 95 -2.45 22.58 -7.68
N LEU A 96 -1.65 22.01 -6.77
CA LEU A 96 -0.56 21.10 -7.13
C LEU A 96 -1.12 19.75 -7.64
N TYR A 97 -0.79 19.41 -8.88
CA TYR A 97 -1.33 18.21 -9.56
C TYR A 97 -1.07 16.91 -8.78
N GLU A 98 0.15 16.71 -8.30
CA GLU A 98 0.53 15.55 -7.50
C GLU A 98 -0.32 15.44 -6.23
N TYR A 99 -0.59 16.57 -5.57
CA TYR A 99 -1.45 16.61 -4.39
C TYR A 99 -2.91 16.30 -4.73
N GLN A 100 -3.43 16.77 -5.86
CA GLN A 100 -4.79 16.47 -6.29
C GLN A 100 -5.00 14.96 -6.45
N LEU A 101 -4.08 14.29 -7.14
CA LEU A 101 -4.17 12.83 -7.31
C LEU A 101 -3.98 12.08 -6.00
N VAL A 102 -3.00 12.45 -5.17
CA VAL A 102 -2.76 11.80 -3.88
C VAL A 102 -3.95 12.00 -2.93
N SER A 103 -4.51 13.21 -2.83
CA SER A 103 -5.68 13.47 -1.98
C SER A 103 -6.96 12.81 -2.48
N LYS A 104 -7.06 12.50 -3.78
CA LYS A 104 -8.21 11.83 -4.39
C LYS A 104 -8.12 10.31 -4.33
N HIS A 105 -6.97 9.75 -4.69
CA HIS A 105 -6.80 8.32 -4.92
C HIS A 105 -5.82 7.65 -3.94
N GLY A 106 -4.87 8.41 -3.39
CA GLY A 106 -3.81 7.93 -2.50
C GLY A 106 -3.98 8.31 -1.02
N LEU A 107 -5.22 8.56 -0.57
CA LEU A 107 -5.48 9.11 0.76
C LEU A 107 -5.04 8.18 1.90
N GLU A 108 -5.14 6.87 1.73
CA GLU A 108 -4.71 5.90 2.75
C GLU A 108 -3.19 5.92 2.97
N GLY A 109 -2.40 6.10 1.91
CA GLY A 109 -0.95 6.33 2.04
C GLY A 109 -0.62 7.59 2.82
N LEU A 110 -1.32 8.69 2.50
CA LEU A 110 -1.14 9.98 3.18
C LEU A 110 -1.49 9.89 4.67
N ARG A 111 -2.63 9.28 5.01
CA ARG A 111 -3.06 9.06 6.39
C ARG A 111 -2.16 8.06 7.11
N GLY A 112 -1.75 7.01 6.41
CA GLY A 112 -0.79 6.01 6.90
C GLY A 112 0.47 6.69 7.40
N LEU A 113 1.12 7.50 6.56
CA LEU A 113 2.33 8.24 6.95
C LEU A 113 2.10 9.22 8.11
N LEU A 114 0.98 9.96 8.12
CA LEU A 114 0.64 10.88 9.22
C LEU A 114 0.46 10.14 10.54
N ARG A 115 -0.35 9.07 10.55
CA ARG A 115 -0.64 8.27 11.77
C ARG A 115 0.56 7.45 12.24
N ALA A 116 1.40 7.05 11.31
CA ALA A 116 2.64 6.33 11.55
C ALA A 116 3.78 7.24 12.03
N GLY A 117 3.58 8.56 12.05
CA GLY A 117 4.60 9.53 12.47
C GLY A 117 5.70 9.78 11.44
N LEU A 118 5.51 9.36 10.18
CA LEU A 118 6.51 9.41 9.10
C LEU A 118 6.29 10.55 8.09
N ALA A 119 5.26 11.37 8.24
CA ALA A 119 4.95 12.46 7.30
C ALA A 119 6.08 13.50 7.13
N HIS A 120 7.01 13.61 8.07
CA HIS A 120 8.16 14.51 7.97
C HIS A 120 9.31 13.92 7.13
N CYS A 121 9.24 12.64 6.75
CA CYS A 121 10.28 11.97 5.97
C CYS A 121 10.02 11.98 4.47
N PHE A 122 8.81 12.35 4.03
CA PHE A 122 8.35 12.19 2.66
C PHE A 122 7.64 13.43 2.16
N THR A 123 7.77 13.70 0.87
CA THR A 123 7.05 14.75 0.15
C THR A 123 5.74 14.22 -0.44
N ILE A 124 4.90 15.11 -0.98
CA ILE A 124 3.74 14.71 -1.78
C ILE A 124 4.17 13.94 -3.04
N VAL A 125 5.32 14.30 -3.63
CA VAL A 125 5.85 13.63 -4.82
C VAL A 125 6.21 12.17 -4.52
N ASP A 126 6.69 11.88 -3.31
CA ASP A 126 7.03 10.52 -2.88
C ASP A 126 5.79 9.63 -2.70
N LEU A 127 4.60 10.20 -2.51
CA LEU A 127 3.33 9.46 -2.57
C LEU A 127 2.76 9.41 -3.99
N TYR A 128 2.98 10.45 -4.79
CA TYR A 128 2.50 10.52 -6.17
C TYR A 128 3.18 9.48 -7.06
N ARG A 129 4.51 9.33 -6.98
CA ARG A 129 5.27 8.35 -7.78
C ARG A 129 4.73 6.91 -7.63
N PRO A 130 4.61 6.35 -6.42
CA PRO A 130 4.02 5.03 -6.26
C PRO A 130 2.54 5.04 -6.64
N LEU A 131 1.80 6.15 -6.56
CA LEU A 131 0.40 6.16 -7.00
C LEU A 131 0.24 5.93 -8.50
N VAL A 132 1.14 6.43 -9.34
CA VAL A 132 1.05 6.36 -10.80
C VAL A 132 1.92 5.26 -11.43
N THR A 133 2.45 4.38 -10.60
CA THR A 133 3.20 3.18 -11.02
C THR A 133 2.53 1.95 -10.44
N ASP A 134 2.58 0.82 -11.14
CA ASP A 134 1.88 -0.40 -10.73
C ASP A 134 2.82 -1.47 -10.17
N LYS A 135 4.14 -1.31 -10.33
CA LYS A 135 5.14 -2.34 -10.05
C LYS A 135 5.60 -2.39 -8.59
N CYS A 136 5.75 -3.59 -8.08
CA CYS A 136 6.43 -3.90 -6.83
C CYS A 136 7.94 -3.63 -6.98
N SER A 137 8.53 -2.89 -6.04
CA SER A 137 9.96 -2.54 -6.04
C SER A 137 10.89 -3.74 -5.97
N THR A 138 10.42 -4.89 -5.45
CA THR A 138 11.26 -6.09 -5.24
C THR A 138 11.18 -7.08 -6.40
N CYS A 139 9.98 -7.37 -6.90
CA CYS A 139 9.78 -8.45 -7.89
C CYS A 139 9.25 -7.99 -9.24
N GLY A 140 8.89 -6.71 -9.40
CA GLY A 140 8.30 -6.19 -10.64
C GLY A 140 6.87 -6.69 -10.94
N GLY A 141 6.25 -7.51 -10.08
CA GLY A 141 4.83 -7.83 -10.15
C GLY A 141 3.94 -6.63 -9.80
N PHE A 142 2.61 -6.79 -9.83
CA PHE A 142 1.73 -5.71 -9.37
C PHE A 142 1.88 -5.49 -7.86
N GLY A 143 2.23 -4.28 -7.44
CA GLY A 143 2.40 -3.93 -6.03
C GLY A 143 1.15 -3.28 -5.47
N GLY A 144 0.23 -4.01 -4.85
CA GLY A 144 -1.01 -3.44 -4.30
C GLY A 144 -0.88 -2.61 -3.00
N PHE A 145 0.33 -2.52 -2.43
CA PHE A 145 0.57 -1.92 -1.11
C PHE A 145 1.66 -0.86 -1.18
N LEU A 146 1.59 0.10 -0.27
CA LEU A 146 2.63 1.09 -0.01
C LEU A 146 3.33 0.74 1.31
N PHE A 147 4.64 0.51 1.27
CA PHE A 147 5.44 0.32 2.47
C PHE A 147 5.83 1.67 3.07
N LEU A 148 5.37 1.93 4.29
CA LEU A 148 5.39 3.27 4.88
C LEU A 148 6.80 3.77 5.23
N PHE A 149 7.76 2.88 5.45
CA PHE A 149 9.14 3.27 5.77
C PHE A 149 9.94 3.83 4.59
N THR A 150 9.55 3.51 3.36
CA THR A 150 10.27 3.93 2.15
C THR A 150 9.37 4.61 1.11
N ALA A 151 8.05 4.62 1.32
CA ALA A 151 7.05 5.04 0.34
C ALA A 151 7.16 4.28 -0.99
N GLU A 152 7.56 3.01 -0.94
CA GLU A 152 7.68 2.14 -2.11
C GLU A 152 6.48 1.22 -2.27
N ARG A 153 6.18 0.82 -3.51
CA ARG A 153 5.15 -0.18 -3.79
C ARG A 153 5.67 -1.59 -3.54
N CYS A 154 4.83 -2.44 -2.95
CA CYS A 154 5.13 -3.85 -2.79
C CYS A 154 3.89 -4.72 -3.05
N CYS A 155 4.10 -5.95 -3.53
CA CYS A 155 3.05 -6.97 -3.56
C CYS A 155 2.95 -7.65 -2.19
N PHE A 156 1.83 -8.33 -1.94
CA PHE A 156 1.58 -9.00 -0.66
C PHE A 156 2.64 -10.07 -0.35
N ASP A 157 3.00 -10.89 -1.34
CA ASP A 157 4.01 -11.94 -1.19
C ASP A 157 5.37 -11.37 -0.77
N CYS A 158 5.83 -10.32 -1.46
CA CYS A 158 7.09 -9.66 -1.12
C CYS A 158 7.03 -9.01 0.26
N LEU A 159 5.92 -8.34 0.59
CA LEU A 159 5.71 -7.75 1.93
C LEU A 159 5.87 -8.81 3.03
N GLN A 160 5.32 -10.01 2.83
CA GLN A 160 5.40 -11.10 3.81
C GLN A 160 6.76 -11.79 3.88
N SER A 161 7.48 -11.93 2.76
CA SER A 161 8.65 -12.81 2.67
C SER A 161 9.99 -12.07 2.51
N SER A 162 10.03 -10.96 1.78
CA SER A 162 11.30 -10.31 1.43
C SER A 162 11.98 -9.67 2.63
N ALA A 163 13.30 -9.83 2.76
CA ALA A 163 14.09 -9.21 3.82
C ALA A 163 14.00 -7.68 3.81
N HIS A 164 13.73 -7.09 2.63
CA HIS A 164 13.64 -5.63 2.43
C HIS A 164 12.54 -4.98 3.27
N TYR A 165 11.45 -5.70 3.56
CA TYR A 165 10.32 -5.19 4.35
C TYR A 165 10.38 -5.62 5.81
N ARG A 166 11.50 -6.20 6.27
CA ARG A 166 11.62 -6.63 7.67
C ARG A 166 11.65 -5.43 8.59
N VAL A 167 10.74 -5.48 9.56
CA VAL A 167 10.63 -4.49 10.62
C VAL A 167 10.61 -5.22 11.96
N LEU A 168 11.03 -4.54 13.01
CA LEU A 168 10.98 -5.07 14.37
C LEU A 168 10.93 -3.96 15.42
N PRO A 169 10.48 -4.26 16.65
CA PRO A 169 10.49 -3.30 17.73
C PRO A 169 11.92 -2.89 18.09
N PRO A 170 12.18 -1.61 18.43
CA PRO A 170 13.49 -1.15 18.88
C PRO A 170 14.04 -1.98 20.05
N SER A 171 13.18 -2.41 20.98
CA SER A 171 13.58 -3.24 22.11
C SER A 171 14.06 -4.64 21.71
N ALA A 172 13.47 -5.23 20.67
CA ALA A 172 13.90 -6.52 20.14
C ALA A 172 15.23 -6.38 19.38
N PHE A 173 15.35 -5.34 18.55
CA PHE A 173 16.59 -5.03 17.85
C PHE A 173 17.74 -4.81 18.83
N ALA A 174 17.54 -3.94 19.82
CA ALA A 174 18.56 -3.60 20.82
C ALA A 174 19.10 -4.85 21.56
N LYS A 175 18.20 -5.77 21.91
CA LYS A 175 18.57 -7.05 22.54
C LYS A 175 19.40 -7.94 21.62
N LEU A 176 18.96 -8.13 20.37
CA LEU A 176 19.65 -8.98 19.39
C LEU A 176 21.02 -8.43 18.98
N ALA A 177 21.14 -7.10 18.98
CA ALA A 177 22.35 -6.39 18.60
C ALA A 177 23.25 -5.99 19.78
N HIS A 178 22.88 -6.35 21.01
CA HIS A 178 23.61 -6.01 22.24
C HIS A 178 23.97 -4.52 22.36
N ILE A 179 23.03 -3.64 22.01
CA ILE A 179 23.20 -2.18 22.03
C ILE A 179 22.17 -1.52 22.95
N SER A 180 22.51 -0.39 23.56
CA SER A 180 21.54 0.35 24.37
C SER A 180 20.39 0.88 23.50
N PRO A 181 19.13 0.85 24.01
CA PRO A 181 17.98 1.37 23.26
C PRO A 181 18.10 2.85 22.89
N SER A 182 18.72 3.67 23.75
CA SER A 182 18.95 5.09 23.49
C SER A 182 19.91 5.31 22.31
N ARG A 183 21.02 4.57 22.27
CA ARG A 183 22.00 4.63 21.18
C ARG A 183 21.42 4.09 19.87
N LEU A 184 20.61 3.04 19.95
CA LEU A 184 19.88 2.53 18.79
C LEU A 184 19.00 3.63 18.18
N LEU A 185 18.10 4.23 18.97
CA LEU A 185 17.15 5.23 18.48
C LEU A 185 17.83 6.48 17.91
N HIS A 186 19.00 6.84 18.45
CA HIS A 186 19.79 7.96 17.93
C HIS A 186 20.39 7.67 16.54
N LEU A 187 20.72 6.41 16.25
CA LEU A 187 21.46 6.01 15.05
C LEU A 187 20.60 5.28 14.00
N SER A 188 19.43 4.76 14.35
CA SER A 188 18.62 3.89 13.48
C SER A 188 17.77 4.62 12.44
N GLY A 189 17.70 5.95 12.50
CA GLY A 189 16.83 6.75 11.63
C GLY A 189 15.36 6.75 12.09
N PRO A 190 14.39 6.96 11.16
CA PRO A 190 12.98 7.13 11.50
C PRO A 190 12.38 5.92 12.21
N THR A 191 11.46 6.18 13.13
CA THR A 191 10.64 5.15 13.78
C THR A 191 9.21 5.25 13.29
N LEU A 192 8.56 4.09 13.13
CA LEU A 192 7.15 4.01 12.78
C LEU A 192 6.32 3.77 14.04
N GLN A 193 5.33 4.63 14.29
CA GLN A 193 4.33 4.39 15.32
C GLN A 193 3.26 3.43 14.79
N THR A 194 3.06 2.30 15.48
CA THR A 194 2.03 1.35 15.04
C THR A 194 0.63 1.88 15.29
N VAL A 195 -0.28 1.62 14.36
CA VAL A 195 -1.68 2.04 14.42
C VAL A 195 -2.54 0.88 14.95
N PRO A 196 -3.71 1.11 15.59
CA PRO A 196 -4.63 0.02 15.90
C PRO A 196 -5.21 -0.61 14.63
N GLY A 197 -5.33 -1.95 14.59
CA GLY A 197 -5.87 -2.68 13.46
C GLY A 197 -5.69 -4.19 13.60
N THR A 198 -6.27 -4.93 12.67
CA THR A 198 -6.04 -6.37 12.48
C THR A 198 -4.82 -6.53 11.56
N TYR A 199 -3.87 -7.37 11.95
CA TYR A 199 -2.59 -7.53 11.22
C TYR A 199 -2.24 -9.00 10.97
N ASN A 200 -3.25 -9.87 10.92
CA ASN A 200 -3.11 -11.27 10.50
C ASN A 200 -4.40 -11.76 9.87
N MET A 201 -4.32 -12.86 9.13
CA MET A 201 -5.46 -13.49 8.45
C MET A 201 -6.31 -14.37 9.37
N MET A 202 -5.85 -14.63 10.60
CA MET A 202 -6.47 -15.59 11.52
C MET A 202 -7.43 -14.91 12.51
N ASP A 203 -7.65 -13.61 12.37
CA ASP A 203 -8.46 -12.76 13.24
C ASP A 203 -8.12 -12.88 14.74
N THR A 204 -6.86 -13.20 15.04
CA THR A 204 -6.37 -13.30 16.41
C THR A 204 -5.73 -11.97 16.83
N PRO A 205 -5.86 -11.52 18.09
CA PRO A 205 -5.21 -10.30 18.53
C PRO A 205 -3.68 -10.41 18.40
N ALA A 206 -3.09 -9.73 17.42
CA ALA A 206 -1.63 -9.67 17.29
C ALA A 206 -1.04 -8.79 18.40
N ARG A 207 0.10 -9.21 18.97
CA ARG A 207 0.85 -8.36 19.89
C ARG A 207 1.39 -7.16 19.14
N ARG A 208 0.84 -5.98 19.42
CA ARG A 208 1.24 -4.73 18.76
C ARG A 208 2.34 -4.00 19.55
N PRO A 209 3.59 -3.96 19.07
CA PRO A 209 4.63 -3.12 19.66
C PRO A 209 4.31 -1.64 19.41
N LYS A 210 4.67 -0.73 20.32
CA LYS A 210 4.35 0.71 20.14
C LYS A 210 5.05 1.34 18.92
N TYR A 211 6.29 0.92 18.68
CA TYR A 211 7.13 1.42 17.60
C TYR A 211 7.81 0.29 16.85
N LEU A 212 8.09 0.53 15.58
CA LEU A 212 8.88 -0.33 14.71
C LEU A 212 10.04 0.48 14.10
N ILE A 213 11.09 -0.23 13.69
CA ILE A 213 12.19 0.30 12.87
C ILE A 213 12.42 -0.63 11.68
N LEU A 214 12.89 -0.06 10.56
CA LEU A 214 13.29 -0.80 9.37
C LEU A 214 14.64 -1.48 9.63
N GLU A 215 14.67 -2.81 9.61
CA GLU A 215 15.86 -3.59 9.96
C GLU A 215 17.04 -3.25 9.07
N GLU A 216 16.85 -3.32 7.75
CA GLU A 216 17.92 -3.14 6.78
C GLU A 216 18.63 -1.79 6.96
N LYS A 217 17.86 -0.70 7.01
CA LYS A 217 18.39 0.65 7.18
C LYS A 217 19.05 0.85 8.54
N ALA A 218 18.42 0.37 9.62
CA ALA A 218 18.99 0.47 10.96
C ALA A 218 20.32 -0.29 11.06
N THR A 219 20.38 -1.52 10.54
CA THR A 219 21.61 -2.33 10.50
C THR A 219 22.71 -1.64 9.69
N GLN A 220 22.40 -1.11 8.50
CA GLN A 220 23.36 -0.38 7.68
C GLN A 220 23.94 0.84 8.41
N MET A 221 23.08 1.68 9.01
CA MET A 221 23.52 2.88 9.74
C MET A 221 24.38 2.53 10.97
N LEU A 222 24.01 1.49 11.72
CA LEU A 222 24.74 1.07 12.91
C LEU A 222 26.09 0.42 12.58
N LEU A 223 26.17 -0.35 11.48
CA LEU A 223 27.45 -0.90 11.00
C LEU A 223 28.38 0.23 10.56
N ALA A 224 27.88 1.21 9.80
CA ALA A 224 28.65 2.38 9.40
C ALA A 224 29.17 3.18 10.60
N ALA A 225 28.35 3.31 11.65
CA ALA A 225 28.72 3.95 12.91
C ALA A 225 29.58 3.05 13.84
N LYS A 226 29.94 1.83 13.41
CA LYS A 226 30.66 0.82 14.22
C LYS A 226 30.00 0.57 15.59
N ALA A 227 28.67 0.71 15.64
CA ALA A 227 27.88 0.57 16.85
C ALA A 227 27.44 -0.89 17.10
N ILE A 228 27.46 -1.72 16.05
CA ILE A 228 27.17 -3.16 16.09
C ILE A 228 28.21 -3.90 15.24
N ASN A 229 28.31 -5.22 15.42
CA ASN A 229 29.25 -6.09 14.70
C ASN A 229 28.54 -7.08 13.76
N GLN A 230 29.31 -7.96 13.11
CA GLN A 230 28.77 -8.97 12.20
C GLN A 230 27.93 -10.04 12.93
N ASP A 231 28.27 -10.38 14.17
CA ASP A 231 27.49 -11.34 14.98
C ASP A 231 26.09 -10.80 15.29
N ALA A 232 25.98 -9.52 15.66
CA ALA A 232 24.70 -8.83 15.81
C ALA A 232 23.86 -8.90 14.53
N THR A 233 24.49 -8.71 13.36
CA THR A 233 23.81 -8.81 12.06
C THR A 233 23.34 -10.23 11.79
N ARG A 234 24.13 -11.25 12.15
CA ARG A 234 23.75 -12.66 12.04
C ARG A 234 22.54 -12.96 12.94
N ASN A 235 22.57 -12.52 14.19
CA ASN A 235 21.48 -12.70 15.15
C ASN A 235 20.16 -12.08 14.66
N LEU A 236 20.22 -10.88 14.08
CA LEU A 236 19.06 -10.24 13.45
C LEU A 236 18.51 -11.12 12.32
N ARG A 237 19.36 -11.63 11.43
CA ARG A 237 18.93 -12.42 10.27
C ARG A 237 18.30 -13.77 10.62
N ILE A 238 18.81 -14.48 11.62
CA ILE A 238 18.34 -15.83 11.98
C ILE A 238 17.18 -15.82 12.98
N ARG A 239 16.76 -14.65 13.46
CA ARG A 239 15.68 -14.55 14.45
C ARG A 239 14.38 -15.14 13.89
N ARG A 240 13.55 -15.64 14.81
CA ARG A 240 12.16 -15.93 14.47
C ARG A 240 11.40 -14.63 14.23
N GLU A 241 11.05 -14.38 12.97
CA GLU A 241 10.27 -13.21 12.58
C GLU A 241 8.84 -13.26 13.12
N GLN A 242 8.23 -12.09 13.25
CA GLN A 242 6.80 -11.91 13.54
C GLN A 242 6.16 -11.32 12.29
N PRO A 243 5.55 -12.14 11.40
CA PRO A 243 5.09 -11.70 10.09
C PRO A 243 4.10 -10.53 10.14
N GLU A 244 3.30 -10.43 11.21
CA GLU A 244 2.30 -9.38 11.42
C GLU A 244 2.93 -7.99 11.49
N GLN A 245 4.18 -7.88 11.95
CA GLN A 245 4.87 -6.60 12.09
C GLN A 245 5.09 -5.92 10.74
N ARG A 246 5.32 -6.70 9.67
CA ARG A 246 5.46 -6.20 8.29
C ARG A 246 4.15 -5.53 7.83
N LEU A 247 3.02 -6.13 8.18
CA LEU A 247 1.68 -5.62 7.83
C LEU A 247 1.34 -4.33 8.59
N MET A 248 1.88 -4.15 9.80
CA MET A 248 1.77 -2.89 10.57
C MET A 248 2.54 -1.71 9.93
N ALA A 249 3.40 -1.99 8.95
CA ALA A 249 4.24 -1.00 8.27
C ALA A 249 3.83 -0.78 6.81
N ALA A 250 2.68 -1.30 6.38
CA ALA A 250 2.17 -1.13 5.03
C ALA A 250 0.70 -0.66 5.05
N THR A 251 0.24 -0.13 3.92
CA THR A 251 -1.17 0.21 3.69
C THR A 251 -1.57 -0.16 2.26
N ALA A 252 -2.85 -0.48 2.06
CA ALA A 252 -3.38 -0.72 0.72
C ALA A 252 -3.25 0.56 -0.12
N TYR A 253 -2.71 0.45 -1.33
CA TYR A 253 -2.42 1.60 -2.15
C TYR A 253 -2.73 1.30 -3.61
N PRO A 254 -3.78 1.93 -4.19
CA PRO A 254 -4.13 1.66 -5.58
C PRO A 254 -3.08 2.25 -6.54
N CYS A 255 -3.11 1.80 -7.79
CA CYS A 255 -2.40 2.42 -8.90
C CYS A 255 -3.40 3.26 -9.70
N TYR A 256 -3.03 4.47 -10.09
CA TYR A 256 -3.79 5.35 -10.97
C TYR A 256 -3.09 5.42 -12.33
N SER A 257 -3.73 4.87 -13.37
CA SER A 257 -3.24 4.96 -14.74
C SER A 257 -3.47 6.38 -15.27
N LEU A 258 -2.38 7.06 -15.63
CA LEU A 258 -2.43 8.37 -16.26
C LEU A 258 -2.99 8.31 -17.69
N GLU A 259 -2.79 7.20 -18.39
CA GLU A 259 -3.21 7.01 -19.78
C GLU A 259 -4.74 6.93 -19.90
N ASN A 260 -5.38 6.16 -19.02
CA ASN A 260 -6.82 5.86 -19.10
C ASN A 260 -7.62 6.49 -17.96
N ALA A 261 -6.99 7.31 -17.12
CA ALA A 261 -7.57 7.92 -15.92
C ALA A 261 -8.31 6.91 -15.00
N LYS A 262 -7.84 5.66 -14.95
CA LYS A 262 -8.48 4.54 -14.26
C LYS A 262 -7.70 4.14 -13.01
N LEU A 263 -8.44 3.81 -11.95
CA LEU A 263 -7.87 3.30 -10.70
C LEU A 263 -7.84 1.77 -10.72
N GLU A 264 -6.69 1.20 -10.41
CA GLU A 264 -6.46 -0.24 -10.33
C GLU A 264 -6.03 -0.62 -8.91
N ARG A 265 -6.81 -1.50 -8.26
CA ARG A 265 -6.46 -2.09 -6.95
C ARG A 265 -5.74 -3.43 -7.07
N GLY A 266 -5.67 -3.94 -8.29
CA GLY A 266 -5.18 -5.27 -8.60
C GLY A 266 -6.21 -6.36 -8.35
N VAL A 267 -6.12 -7.41 -9.15
CA VAL A 267 -7.02 -8.56 -9.12
C VAL A 267 -6.23 -9.87 -9.06
N SER A 268 -6.84 -10.90 -8.48
CA SER A 268 -6.36 -12.27 -8.44
C SER A 268 -7.27 -13.19 -9.26
N CYS A 269 -6.76 -14.36 -9.61
CA CYS A 269 -7.43 -15.27 -10.53
C CYS A 269 -8.34 -16.26 -9.82
N LYS A 270 -9.64 -16.30 -10.18
CA LYS A 270 -10.58 -17.32 -9.69
C LYS A 270 -10.16 -18.71 -10.14
N GLY A 271 -9.64 -18.86 -11.36
CA GLY A 271 -9.10 -20.12 -11.86
C GLY A 271 -7.93 -20.65 -11.03
N CYS A 272 -7.02 -19.79 -10.58
CA CYS A 272 -5.95 -20.20 -9.66
C CYS A 272 -6.49 -20.68 -8.30
N GLN A 273 -7.59 -20.10 -7.82
CA GLN A 273 -8.25 -20.59 -6.60
C GLN A 273 -8.90 -21.96 -6.82
N VAL A 274 -9.60 -22.17 -7.95
CA VAL A 274 -10.17 -23.48 -8.31
C VAL A 274 -9.07 -24.54 -8.40
N ARG A 275 -7.97 -24.25 -9.09
CA ARG A 275 -6.82 -25.16 -9.23
C ARG A 275 -6.26 -25.59 -7.87
N LEU A 276 -6.11 -24.64 -6.96
CA LEU A 276 -5.61 -24.88 -5.61
C LEU A 276 -6.54 -25.81 -4.81
N GLU A 277 -7.85 -25.61 -4.88
CA GLU A 277 -8.85 -26.45 -4.20
C GLU A 277 -8.89 -27.87 -4.78
N LEU A 278 -8.74 -28.01 -6.10
CA LEU A 278 -8.73 -29.32 -6.78
C LEU A 278 -7.46 -30.13 -6.47
N LEU A 279 -6.28 -29.49 -6.49
CA LEU A 279 -5.00 -30.18 -6.37
C LEU A 279 -4.59 -30.48 -4.91
N ARG A 280 -5.29 -29.93 -3.90
CA ARG A 280 -5.01 -30.11 -2.46
C ARG A 280 -3.52 -30.02 -2.09
N GLY A 281 -2.75 -29.16 -2.76
CA GLY A 281 -1.30 -29.12 -2.69
C GLY A 281 -0.75 -27.78 -2.17
N ASP A 282 0.21 -27.86 -1.25
CA ASP A 282 0.78 -26.70 -0.55
C ASP A 282 1.66 -25.77 -1.42
N SER A 283 1.97 -26.14 -2.65
CA SER A 283 2.85 -25.37 -3.53
C SER A 283 2.13 -24.35 -4.41
N HIS A 284 0.79 -24.37 -4.45
CA HIS A 284 0.00 -23.56 -5.39
C HIS A 284 -0.55 -22.26 -4.80
N TRP A 285 -0.39 -22.03 -3.49
CA TRP A 285 -0.88 -20.79 -2.83
C TRP A 285 -0.27 -19.53 -3.46
N LEU A 286 1.01 -19.56 -3.85
CA LEU A 286 1.71 -18.43 -4.49
C LEU A 286 1.05 -18.00 -5.80
N ALA A 287 0.59 -18.94 -6.62
CA ALA A 287 -0.09 -18.63 -7.88
C ALA A 287 -1.48 -18.01 -7.63
N ARG A 288 -2.14 -18.38 -6.53
CA ARG A 288 -3.45 -17.90 -6.10
C ARG A 288 -3.37 -16.52 -5.43
N ASP A 289 -2.35 -16.28 -4.61
CA ASP A 289 -2.14 -15.02 -3.90
C ASP A 289 -1.58 -13.91 -4.80
N ARG A 290 -1.08 -14.27 -5.99
CA ARG A 290 -0.60 -13.31 -6.98
C ARG A 290 -1.71 -12.33 -7.37
N THR A 291 -1.36 -11.05 -7.30
CA THR A 291 -2.19 -9.94 -7.78
C THR A 291 -1.62 -9.41 -9.08
N PHE A 292 -2.51 -9.00 -9.99
CA PHE A 292 -2.19 -8.50 -11.32
C PHE A 292 -2.85 -7.13 -11.54
N SER A 293 -2.22 -6.29 -12.38
CA SER A 293 -2.95 -5.21 -13.06
C SER A 293 -3.98 -5.80 -14.01
N THR A 294 -4.88 -4.98 -14.53
CA THR A 294 -5.88 -5.38 -15.53
C THR A 294 -5.19 -6.04 -16.74
N GLN A 295 -4.19 -5.37 -17.30
CA GLN A 295 -3.40 -5.91 -18.41
C GLN A 295 -2.64 -7.18 -18.02
N GLY A 296 -2.01 -7.19 -16.83
CA GLY A 296 -1.28 -8.36 -16.34
C GLY A 296 -2.18 -9.59 -16.17
N PHE A 297 -3.44 -9.38 -15.77
CA PHE A 297 -4.43 -10.45 -15.64
C PHE A 297 -4.83 -11.01 -17.00
N LEU A 298 -5.09 -10.16 -18.00
CA LEU A 298 -5.44 -10.62 -19.35
C LEU A 298 -4.31 -11.47 -19.95
N SER A 299 -3.05 -11.08 -19.74
CA SER A 299 -1.90 -11.90 -20.14
C SER A 299 -1.81 -13.21 -19.36
N HIS A 300 -2.21 -13.23 -18.08
CA HIS A 300 -2.28 -14.47 -17.30
C HIS A 300 -3.42 -15.39 -17.76
N PHE A 301 -4.58 -14.82 -18.13
CA PHE A 301 -5.76 -15.54 -18.54
C PHE A 301 -5.52 -16.45 -19.76
N THR A 302 -4.66 -16.03 -20.71
CA THR A 302 -4.31 -16.85 -21.89
C THR A 302 -3.63 -18.17 -21.55
N ALA A 303 -3.01 -18.26 -20.36
CA ALA A 303 -2.30 -19.45 -19.89
C ALA A 303 -3.03 -20.20 -18.75
N CYS A 304 -4.14 -19.68 -18.23
CA CYS A 304 -4.86 -20.26 -17.09
C CYS A 304 -6.08 -21.06 -17.55
N VAL A 305 -5.93 -22.39 -17.65
CA VAL A 305 -6.98 -23.31 -18.13
C VAL A 305 -8.26 -23.20 -17.30
N GLU A 306 -8.15 -23.15 -15.98
CA GLU A 306 -9.31 -23.07 -15.08
C GLU A 306 -10.02 -21.72 -15.22
N ALA A 307 -9.29 -20.62 -15.45
CA ALA A 307 -9.92 -19.33 -15.72
C ALA A 307 -10.67 -19.32 -17.06
N GLN A 308 -10.11 -19.96 -18.08
CA GLN A 308 -10.76 -20.15 -19.38
C GLN A 308 -11.98 -21.06 -19.28
N HIS A 309 -11.95 -22.07 -18.42
CA HIS A 309 -13.11 -22.91 -18.15
C HIS A 309 -14.24 -22.11 -17.51
N ILE A 310 -13.94 -21.32 -16.46
CA ILE A 310 -14.92 -20.40 -15.85
C ILE A 310 -15.50 -19.44 -16.90
N TRP A 311 -14.67 -18.92 -17.80
CA TRP A 311 -15.14 -18.05 -18.89
C TRP A 311 -16.11 -18.76 -19.84
N ALA A 312 -15.78 -19.98 -20.26
CA ALA A 312 -16.65 -20.78 -21.12
C ALA A 312 -17.97 -21.16 -20.43
N GLU A 313 -17.93 -21.55 -19.16
CA GLU A 313 -19.13 -21.84 -18.35
C GLU A 313 -20.03 -20.62 -18.17
N SER A 314 -19.45 -19.41 -18.19
CA SER A 314 -20.21 -18.16 -18.10
C SER A 314 -20.93 -17.78 -19.40
N GLU A 315 -20.80 -18.58 -20.47
CA GLU A 315 -21.26 -18.24 -21.83
C GLU A 315 -20.79 -16.82 -22.20
N GLU A 316 -19.47 -16.61 -22.14
CA GLU A 316 -18.82 -15.32 -22.45
C GLU A 316 -19.34 -14.16 -21.57
N GLY A 317 -19.61 -14.47 -20.31
CA GLY A 317 -20.01 -13.51 -19.29
C GLY A 317 -21.48 -13.11 -19.31
N THR A 318 -22.31 -13.84 -20.04
CA THR A 318 -23.77 -13.66 -20.07
C THR A 318 -24.50 -14.39 -18.93
N ARG A 319 -23.86 -15.40 -18.33
CA ARG A 319 -24.43 -16.22 -17.24
C ARG A 319 -23.54 -16.23 -16.00
N PRO A 320 -24.14 -16.33 -14.79
CA PRO A 320 -23.37 -16.49 -13.56
C PRO A 320 -22.77 -17.89 -13.48
N VAL A 321 -21.56 -17.99 -12.93
CA VAL A 321 -20.85 -19.25 -12.69
C VAL A 321 -20.78 -19.54 -11.20
N ASN A 322 -20.81 -20.81 -10.83
CA ASN A 322 -20.59 -21.22 -9.44
C ASN A 322 -19.10 -21.02 -9.09
N GLU A 323 -18.81 -20.00 -8.28
CA GLU A 323 -17.44 -19.64 -7.92
C GLU A 323 -17.06 -20.16 -6.52
N PRO A 324 -15.77 -20.46 -6.26
CA PRO A 324 -15.33 -20.90 -4.94
C PRO A 324 -15.66 -19.89 -3.84
N GLU A 325 -16.00 -20.39 -2.66
CA GLU A 325 -16.47 -19.56 -1.54
C GLU A 325 -15.47 -18.47 -1.16
N LEU A 326 -14.16 -18.75 -1.20
CA LEU A 326 -13.10 -17.77 -0.94
C LEU A 326 -13.16 -16.60 -1.93
N THR A 327 -13.36 -16.89 -3.22
CA THR A 327 -13.42 -15.85 -4.27
C THR A 327 -14.64 -14.96 -4.09
N ARG A 328 -15.80 -15.57 -3.80
CA ARG A 328 -17.05 -14.87 -3.52
C ARG A 328 -16.95 -13.96 -2.31
N ARG A 329 -16.30 -14.42 -1.24
CA ARG A 329 -16.08 -13.63 -0.01
C ARG A 329 -15.00 -12.56 -0.15
N CYS A 330 -14.19 -12.66 -1.22
CA CYS A 330 -12.99 -11.85 -1.42
C CYS A 330 -11.96 -12.04 -0.30
N GLY A 331 -11.81 -13.28 0.19
CA GLY A 331 -10.87 -13.65 1.25
C GLY A 331 -11.45 -14.45 2.41
N TYR A 332 -10.67 -14.58 3.48
CA TYR A 332 -11.00 -15.45 4.64
C TYR A 332 -11.97 -14.84 5.65
N PHE A 333 -12.09 -13.51 5.70
CA PHE A 333 -12.96 -12.86 6.69
C PHE A 333 -14.44 -13.05 6.35
N THR A 334 -15.19 -13.66 7.26
CA THR A 334 -16.61 -14.01 7.06
C THR A 334 -17.59 -12.99 7.63
N ARG A 335 -17.16 -12.17 8.61
CA ARG A 335 -17.97 -11.12 9.24
C ARG A 335 -17.18 -9.83 9.30
N LEU A 336 -17.78 -8.76 8.78
CA LEU A 336 -17.29 -7.40 8.97
C LEU A 336 -18.24 -6.67 9.93
N GLY A 337 -17.69 -5.84 10.80
CA GLY A 337 -18.45 -4.88 11.58
C GLY A 337 -19.12 -3.83 10.70
N SER A 338 -20.01 -3.04 11.31
CA SER A 338 -20.64 -1.88 10.65
C SER A 338 -19.61 -0.82 10.22
N ASP A 339 -18.40 -0.88 10.76
CA ASP A 339 -17.24 -0.06 10.41
C ASP A 339 -16.37 -0.68 9.30
N GLY A 340 -16.75 -1.83 8.75
CA GLY A 340 -16.05 -2.51 7.66
C GLY A 340 -14.72 -3.16 8.08
N LEU A 341 -14.54 -3.44 9.37
CA LEU A 341 -13.39 -4.17 9.92
C LEU A 341 -13.76 -5.62 10.28
N PRO A 342 -12.80 -6.57 10.27
CA PRO A 342 -13.01 -7.90 10.83
C PRO A 342 -13.48 -7.84 12.29
N ARG A 343 -14.28 -8.82 12.72
CA ARG A 343 -14.98 -8.83 14.02
C ARG A 343 -14.49 -9.92 14.95
#